data_AF-A0A969WKH3-F1
#
_entry.id   AF-A0A969WKH3-F1
#
_cell.length_a   1.000
_cell.length_b   1.000
_cell.length_c   1.000
_cell.angle_alpha   90.00
_cell.angle_beta   90.00
_cell.angle_gamma   90.00
#
_symmetry.space_group_name_H-M   'P 1'
#
loop_
_entity.id
_entity.type
_entity.pdbx_description
1 polymer ?
#
loop_
_entity_poly.entity_id
_entity_poly.type
_entity_poly.pdbx_seq_one_letter_code
_entity_poly.pdbx_strand_id
1 'polypeptide(L)'
;MWSSLGAAAVAGWFKGMSGAQLAGALELAASYAITPSFETAYQGANVRNTFAGMVNHTGLLAADFYELGFRGEAGALPAVFGEILGRTFDPAPLVDGLGERYEIMRGYFKPYSACRYTHAAVDAALALWAAGAVDPAQIEYIDVATYDIAAHLTDPAPQTPLAGRFSLPYVVAATLITGGAVWVNWPQNHR
;
A
#
# COMPACT_ATOMS: atom_id res chain seq x y z
N MET A 1 1.22 -9.03 -2.08
CA MET A 1 2.47 -9.80 -1.96
C MET A 1 2.67 -10.28 -0.53
N TRP A 2 3.20 -9.47 0.40
CA TRP A 2 3.65 -9.93 1.73
C TRP A 2 2.55 -10.31 2.74
N SER A 3 1.33 -9.76 2.58
CA SER A 3 0.27 -9.95 3.57
C SER A 3 -0.32 -11.37 3.61
N SER A 4 -0.06 -12.20 2.59
CA SER A 4 -0.44 -13.62 2.60
C SER A 4 0.28 -14.39 3.71
N LEU A 5 1.56 -14.06 3.96
CA LEU A 5 2.35 -14.64 5.05
C LEU A 5 1.73 -14.28 6.41
N GLY A 6 1.37 -13.02 6.61
CA GLY A 6 0.72 -12.57 7.84
C GLY A 6 -0.62 -13.24 8.07
N ALA A 7 -1.45 -13.37 7.02
CA ALA A 7 -2.72 -14.08 7.09
C ALA A 7 -2.54 -15.57 7.42
N ALA A 8 -1.57 -16.25 6.79
CA ALA A 8 -1.26 -17.64 7.08
C ALA A 8 -0.75 -17.84 8.52
N ALA A 9 0.12 -16.94 9.01
CA ALA A 9 0.61 -16.98 10.38
C ALA A 9 -0.52 -16.87 11.41
N VAL A 10 -1.41 -15.88 11.24
CA VAL A 10 -2.54 -15.66 12.15
C VAL A 10 -3.53 -16.82 12.08
N ALA A 11 -3.86 -17.30 10.88
CA ALA A 11 -4.76 -18.43 10.71
C ALA A 11 -4.20 -19.71 11.34
N GLY A 12 -2.93 -20.04 11.07
CA GLY A 12 -2.25 -21.18 11.66
C GLY A 12 -2.16 -21.08 13.19
N TRP A 13 -1.92 -19.88 13.72
CA TRP A 13 -1.89 -19.64 15.16
C TRP A 13 -3.26 -19.92 15.81
N PHE A 14 -4.35 -19.42 15.22
CA PHE A 14 -5.71 -19.74 15.69
C PHE A 14 -6.06 -21.23 15.58
N LYS A 15 -5.46 -21.95 14.64
CA LYS A 15 -5.60 -23.41 14.47
C LYS A 15 -4.72 -24.22 15.45
N GLY A 16 -3.92 -23.57 16.29
CA GLY A 16 -3.05 -24.24 17.26
C GLY A 16 -1.81 -24.89 16.63
N MET A 17 -1.38 -24.43 15.45
CA MET A 17 -0.15 -24.92 14.82
C MET A 17 1.07 -24.62 15.69
N SER A 18 1.94 -25.62 15.83
CA SER A 18 3.28 -25.43 16.42
C SER A 18 4.15 -24.52 15.56
N GLY A 19 5.27 -24.03 16.12
CA GLY A 19 6.21 -23.19 15.37
C GLY A 19 6.73 -23.84 14.07
N ALA A 20 7.00 -25.15 14.08
CA ALA A 20 7.42 -25.88 12.88
C ALA A 20 6.29 -25.98 11.83
N GLN A 21 5.05 -26.15 12.27
CA GLN A 21 3.89 -26.16 11.38
C GLN A 21 3.62 -24.78 10.79
N LEU A 22 3.74 -23.72 11.59
CA LEU A 22 3.64 -22.34 11.11
C LEU A 22 4.72 -22.03 10.07
N ALA A 23 5.97 -22.44 10.30
CA ALA A 23 7.03 -22.27 9.31
C ALA A 23 6.68 -22.94 7.97
N GLY A 24 6.19 -24.18 7.99
CA GLY A 24 5.77 -24.87 6.77
C GLY A 24 4.53 -24.26 6.11
N ALA A 25 3.59 -23.72 6.88
CA ALA A 25 2.44 -22.99 6.35
C ALA A 25 2.85 -21.67 5.68
N LEU A 26 3.85 -20.98 6.23
CA LEU A 26 4.44 -19.78 5.64
C LEU A 26 5.16 -20.07 4.32
N GLU A 27 5.87 -21.20 4.23
CA GLU A 27 6.48 -21.64 2.97
C GLU A 27 5.41 -21.90 1.90
N LEU A 28 4.32 -22.57 2.26
CA LEU A 28 3.19 -22.76 1.35
C LEU A 28 2.54 -21.42 0.94
N ALA A 29 2.37 -20.49 1.88
CA ALA A 29 1.79 -19.18 1.64
C ALA A 29 2.68 -18.29 0.73
N ALA A 30 4.00 -18.47 0.75
CA ALA A 30 4.92 -17.78 -0.14
C ALA A 30 4.63 -18.10 -1.61
N SER A 31 4.31 -19.36 -1.92
CA SER A 31 3.93 -19.81 -3.28
C SER A 31 2.64 -19.16 -3.80
N TYR A 32 1.82 -18.55 -2.94
CA TYR A 32 0.58 -17.85 -3.32
C TYR A 32 0.69 -16.33 -3.31
N ALA A 33 1.91 -15.78 -3.36
CA ALA A 33 2.13 -14.35 -3.43
C ALA A 33 1.52 -13.76 -4.72
N ILE A 34 0.58 -12.82 -4.58
CA ILE A 34 0.03 -12.04 -5.70
C ILE A 34 0.77 -10.70 -5.79
N THR A 35 1.17 -10.34 -7.02
CA THR A 35 2.02 -9.19 -7.33
C THR A 35 1.34 -8.26 -8.35
N PRO A 36 0.42 -7.40 -7.90
CA PRO A 36 -0.28 -6.51 -8.80
C PRO A 36 0.61 -5.37 -9.29
N SER A 37 0.33 -4.87 -10.50
CA SER A 37 0.98 -3.66 -11.02
C SER A 37 0.53 -2.40 -10.27
N PHE A 38 1.51 -1.55 -9.91
CA PHE A 38 1.21 -0.24 -9.33
C PHE A 38 0.53 0.71 -10.33
N GLU A 39 0.66 0.44 -11.64
CA GLU A 39 0.02 1.19 -12.72
C GLU A 39 -1.50 1.30 -12.55
N THR A 40 -2.12 0.29 -11.92
CA THR A 40 -3.56 0.31 -11.59
C THR A 40 -3.96 1.51 -10.74
N ALA A 41 -3.03 2.08 -9.96
CA ALA A 41 -3.26 3.29 -9.19
C ALA A 41 -3.32 4.54 -10.08
N TYR A 42 -2.40 4.66 -11.05
CA TYR A 42 -2.35 5.78 -11.99
C TYR A 42 -3.54 5.78 -12.93
N GLN A 43 -3.91 4.61 -13.44
CA GLN A 43 -5.07 4.44 -14.32
C GLN A 43 -6.40 4.58 -13.57
N GLY A 44 -6.38 4.61 -12.23
CA GLY A 44 -7.60 4.61 -11.43
C GLY A 44 -8.42 3.33 -11.55
N ALA A 45 -7.78 2.20 -11.84
CA ALA A 45 -8.42 0.90 -11.97
C ALA A 45 -8.87 0.38 -10.60
N ASN A 46 -10.17 0.21 -10.42
CA ASN A 46 -10.78 -0.16 -9.14
C ASN A 46 -10.39 -1.55 -8.62
N VAL A 47 -9.85 -2.43 -9.49
CA VAL A 47 -9.26 -3.73 -9.10
C VAL A 47 -8.23 -3.58 -7.98
N ARG A 48 -7.55 -2.42 -7.89
CA ARG A 48 -6.63 -2.12 -6.81
C ARG A 48 -7.23 -2.31 -5.42
N ASN A 49 -8.51 -2.02 -5.27
CA ASN A 49 -9.21 -2.12 -3.99
C ASN A 49 -9.46 -3.59 -3.57
N THR A 50 -9.30 -4.56 -4.48
CA THR A 50 -9.47 -5.99 -4.17
C THR A 50 -8.17 -6.64 -3.68
N PHE A 51 -7.01 -6.08 -4.00
CA PHE A 51 -5.71 -6.75 -3.82
C PHE A 51 -5.45 -7.20 -2.38
N ALA A 52 -5.77 -6.36 -1.38
CA ALA A 52 -5.57 -6.71 0.02
C ALA A 52 -6.43 -7.91 0.44
N GLY A 53 -7.69 -7.95 0.01
CA GLY A 53 -8.59 -9.07 0.26
C GLY A 53 -8.12 -10.35 -0.44
N MET A 54 -7.76 -10.24 -1.72
CA MET A 54 -7.29 -11.38 -2.52
C MET A 54 -6.01 -12.00 -1.95
N VAL A 55 -5.01 -11.19 -1.61
CA VAL A 55 -3.74 -11.69 -1.04
C VAL A 55 -3.95 -12.31 0.34
N ASN A 56 -4.81 -11.73 1.19
CA ASN A 56 -5.05 -12.31 2.51
C ASN A 56 -5.84 -13.62 2.40
N HIS A 57 -6.77 -13.71 1.45
CA HIS A 57 -7.50 -14.94 1.19
C HIS A 57 -6.56 -16.10 0.83
N THR A 58 -5.53 -15.86 0.00
CA THR A 58 -4.57 -16.92 -0.32
C THR A 58 -3.75 -17.37 0.89
N GLY A 59 -3.46 -16.47 1.84
CA GLY A 59 -2.81 -16.83 3.09
C GLY A 59 -3.68 -17.72 4.00
N LEU A 60 -4.98 -17.44 4.07
CA LEU A 60 -5.93 -18.30 4.80
C LEU A 60 -5.98 -19.70 4.18
N LEU A 61 -6.08 -19.78 2.85
CA LEU A 61 -6.07 -21.04 2.12
C LEU A 61 -4.76 -21.82 2.32
N ALA A 62 -3.62 -21.14 2.41
CA ALA A 62 -2.34 -21.80 2.70
C ALA A 62 -2.36 -22.49 4.07
N ALA A 63 -2.91 -21.85 5.10
CA ALA A 63 -3.04 -22.47 6.41
C ALA A 63 -3.98 -23.69 6.37
N ASP A 64 -5.12 -23.58 5.69
CA ASP A 64 -6.08 -24.69 5.51
C ASP A 64 -5.44 -25.87 4.75
N PHE A 65 -4.77 -25.61 3.63
CA PHE A 65 -4.09 -26.65 2.85
C PHE A 65 -2.95 -27.29 3.63
N TYR A 66 -2.25 -26.55 4.47
CA TYR A 66 -1.21 -27.12 5.32
C TYR A 66 -1.76 -28.17 6.30
N GLU A 67 -2.93 -27.93 6.91
CA GLU A 67 -3.63 -28.92 7.76
C GLU A 67 -4.05 -30.17 6.98
N LEU A 68 -4.43 -29.99 5.71
CA LEU A 68 -4.80 -31.09 4.80
C LEU A 68 -3.60 -31.89 4.28
N GLY A 69 -2.37 -31.55 4.69
CA GLY A 69 -1.16 -32.31 4.35
C GLY A 69 -0.39 -31.76 3.15
N PHE A 70 -0.84 -30.67 2.53
CA PHE A 70 -0.07 -29.99 1.48
C PHE A 70 1.16 -29.30 2.07
N ARG A 71 2.25 -29.23 1.31
CA ARG A 71 3.51 -28.64 1.74
C ARG A 71 4.02 -27.66 0.69
N GLY A 72 4.65 -26.58 1.15
CA GLY A 72 5.40 -25.66 0.29
C GLY A 72 6.77 -26.22 -0.08
N GLU A 73 7.45 -25.52 -0.98
CA GLU A 73 8.88 -25.73 -1.22
C GLU A 73 9.67 -25.38 0.04
N ALA A 74 10.58 -26.26 0.46
CA ALA A 74 11.50 -25.95 1.55
C ALA A 74 12.40 -24.77 1.15
N GLY A 75 12.41 -23.70 1.95
CA GLY A 75 13.09 -22.46 1.59
C GLY A 75 12.33 -21.59 0.58
N ALA A 76 11.00 -21.73 0.46
CA ALA A 76 10.19 -20.91 -0.43
C ALA A 76 10.32 -19.39 -0.19
N LEU A 77 10.56 -18.94 1.05
CA LEU A 77 10.67 -17.52 1.36
C LEU A 77 11.84 -16.83 0.61
N PRO A 78 13.11 -17.28 0.76
CA PRO A 78 14.21 -16.70 -0.01
C PRO A 78 14.06 -16.91 -1.52
N ALA A 79 13.55 -18.05 -1.98
CA ALA A 79 13.33 -18.28 -3.42
C ALA A 79 12.32 -17.28 -4.00
N VAL A 80 11.10 -17.24 -3.43
CA VAL A 80 10.03 -16.38 -3.92
C VAL A 80 10.38 -14.89 -3.74
N PHE A 81 10.83 -14.48 -2.54
CA PHE A 81 10.99 -13.06 -2.22
C PHE A 81 12.40 -12.51 -2.48
N GLY A 82 13.39 -13.37 -2.68
CA GLY A 82 14.77 -12.99 -2.98
C GLY A 82 15.14 -13.13 -4.45
N GLU A 83 14.57 -14.10 -5.16
CA GLU A 83 15.00 -14.44 -6.52
C GLU A 83 13.91 -14.21 -7.56
N ILE A 84 12.66 -14.58 -7.27
CA ILE A 84 11.55 -14.47 -8.24
C ILE A 84 10.94 -13.07 -8.22
N LEU A 85 10.57 -12.59 -7.03
CA LEU A 85 9.86 -11.32 -6.84
C LEU A 85 10.79 -10.18 -6.40
N GLY A 86 11.92 -10.53 -5.79
CA GLY A 86 12.91 -9.59 -5.29
C GLY A 86 14.26 -9.74 -5.97
N ARG A 87 15.28 -9.15 -5.35
CA ARG A 87 16.69 -9.29 -5.77
C ARG A 87 17.58 -9.89 -4.69
N THR A 88 17.15 -9.80 -3.43
CA THR A 88 17.87 -10.23 -2.24
C THR A 88 16.86 -10.58 -1.17
N PHE A 89 17.18 -11.57 -0.35
CA PHE A 89 16.42 -11.90 0.85
C PHE A 89 17.35 -11.90 2.06
N ASP A 90 17.15 -10.93 2.96
CA ASP A 90 17.85 -10.86 4.25
C ASP A 90 16.84 -11.18 5.37
N PRO A 91 16.98 -12.31 6.08
CA PRO A 91 16.09 -12.65 7.18
C PRO A 91 16.40 -11.86 8.46
N ALA A 92 17.56 -11.23 8.60
CA ALA A 92 17.97 -10.61 9.87
C ALA A 92 16.98 -9.52 10.34
N PRO A 93 16.50 -8.60 9.49
CA PRO A 93 15.49 -7.62 9.89
C PRO A 93 14.13 -8.22 10.28
N LEU A 94 13.80 -9.44 9.81
CA LEU A 94 12.51 -10.08 10.10
C LEU A 94 12.43 -10.61 11.54
N VAL A 95 13.58 -10.96 12.12
CA VAL A 95 13.66 -11.53 13.47
C VAL A 95 14.19 -10.54 14.51
N ASP A 96 14.64 -9.35 14.07
CA ASP A 96 15.14 -8.30 14.95
C ASP A 96 14.04 -7.79 15.90
N GLY A 97 14.31 -7.88 17.21
CA GLY A 97 13.40 -7.40 18.25
C GLY A 97 12.11 -8.21 18.42
N LEU A 98 12.03 -9.46 17.93
CA LEU A 98 10.85 -10.30 18.18
C LEU A 98 10.57 -10.48 19.68
N GLY A 99 9.31 -10.27 20.09
CA GLY A 99 8.88 -10.35 21.49
C GLY A 99 9.09 -9.07 22.29
N GLU A 100 9.90 -8.13 21.80
CA GLU A 100 10.17 -6.84 22.45
C GLU A 100 9.57 -5.67 21.65
N ARG A 101 9.58 -5.78 20.32
CA ARG A 101 9.12 -4.76 19.38
C ARG A 101 7.92 -5.26 18.58
N TYR A 102 6.85 -4.47 18.61
CA TYR A 102 5.62 -4.76 17.88
C TYR A 102 5.44 -3.74 16.75
N GLU A 103 5.67 -4.18 15.50
CA GLU A 103 5.62 -3.30 14.32
C GLU A 103 4.25 -2.65 14.09
N ILE A 104 3.17 -3.23 14.63
CA ILE A 104 1.84 -2.62 14.59
C ILE A 104 1.78 -1.25 15.30
N MET A 105 2.61 -1.06 16.33
CA MET A 105 2.71 0.20 17.07
C MET A 105 3.46 1.29 16.29
N ARG A 106 4.12 0.92 15.18
CA ARG A 106 4.88 1.82 14.30
C ARG A 106 4.13 2.10 12.99
N GLY A 107 2.87 1.70 12.93
CA GLY A 107 1.98 1.94 11.80
C GLY A 107 1.75 3.43 11.55
N TYR A 108 1.52 3.77 10.29
CA TYR A 108 1.17 5.12 9.87
C TYR A 108 -0.34 5.26 9.70
N PHE A 109 -0.94 6.20 10.44
CA PHE A 109 -2.33 6.61 10.24
C PHE A 109 -2.39 7.74 9.22
N LYS A 110 -3.14 7.54 8.13
CA LYS A 110 -3.29 8.54 7.08
C LYS A 110 -4.20 9.68 7.56
N PRO A 111 -3.71 10.94 7.62
CA PRO A 111 -4.57 12.08 7.89
C PRO A 111 -5.45 12.42 6.67
N TYR A 112 -5.01 12.06 5.47
CA TYR A 112 -5.61 12.47 4.20
C TYR A 112 -6.00 11.27 3.34
N SER A 113 -7.05 11.43 2.54
CA SER A 113 -7.59 10.36 1.71
C SER A 113 -6.86 10.20 0.36
N ALA A 114 -5.53 10.42 0.36
CA ALA A 114 -4.66 10.38 -0.80
C ALA A 114 -3.53 9.33 -0.67
N CYS A 115 -2.69 9.21 -1.71
CA CYS A 115 -1.45 8.46 -1.65
C CYS A 115 -0.52 9.09 -0.61
N ARG A 116 0.07 8.29 0.29
CA ARG A 116 0.97 8.80 1.34
C ARG A 116 2.05 9.73 0.78
N TYR A 117 2.50 9.46 -0.43
CA TYR A 117 3.57 10.19 -1.09
C TYR A 117 3.25 11.66 -1.36
N THR A 118 1.96 12.02 -1.43
CA THR A 118 1.55 13.39 -1.64
C THR A 118 1.30 14.15 -0.34
N HIS A 119 1.33 13.49 0.83
CA HIS A 119 0.85 14.10 2.07
C HIS A 119 1.68 15.32 2.49
N ALA A 120 3.01 15.29 2.33
CA ALA A 120 3.85 16.45 2.65
C ALA A 120 3.51 17.67 1.78
N ALA A 121 3.16 17.47 0.51
CA ALA A 121 2.72 18.55 -0.37
C ALA A 121 1.32 19.06 0.01
N VAL A 122 0.44 18.18 0.47
CA VAL A 122 -0.87 18.55 1.02
C VAL A 122 -0.71 19.37 2.31
N ASP A 123 0.18 18.97 3.22
CA ASP A 123 0.51 19.73 4.44
C ASP A 123 0.96 21.16 4.09
N ALA A 124 1.88 21.30 3.13
CA ALA A 124 2.38 22.59 2.68
C ALA A 124 1.27 23.45 2.04
N ALA A 125 0.44 22.85 1.19
CA ALA A 125 -0.68 23.54 0.56
C ALA A 125 -1.73 24.00 1.59
N LEU A 126 -2.04 23.17 2.60
CA LEU A 126 -2.95 23.54 3.68
C LEU A 126 -2.38 24.70 4.51
N ALA A 127 -1.08 24.72 4.78
CA ALA A 127 -0.45 25.81 5.51
C ALA A 127 -0.55 27.14 4.74
N LEU A 128 -0.32 27.13 3.42
CA LEU A 128 -0.49 28.30 2.56
C LEU A 128 -1.94 28.77 2.51
N TRP A 129 -2.88 27.84 2.39
CA TRP A 129 -4.31 28.13 2.37
C TRP A 129 -4.78 28.74 3.69
N ALA A 130 -4.40 28.15 4.83
CA ALA A 130 -4.79 28.61 6.16
C ALA A 130 -4.22 30.00 6.50
N ALA A 131 -3.07 30.35 5.93
CA ALA A 131 -2.49 31.69 6.07
C ALA A 131 -3.21 32.76 5.22
N GLY A 132 -4.13 32.38 4.33
CA GLY A 132 -4.73 33.28 3.34
C GLY A 132 -3.70 33.88 2.39
N ALA A 133 -2.55 33.20 2.22
CA ALA A 133 -1.38 33.74 1.53
C ALA A 133 -1.49 33.66 0.00
N VAL A 134 -2.47 32.93 -0.53
CA VAL A 134 -2.57 32.63 -1.96
C VAL A 134 -4.03 32.71 -2.40
N ASP A 135 -4.28 33.51 -3.44
CA ASP A 135 -5.52 33.43 -4.24
C ASP A 135 -5.29 32.40 -5.37
N PRO A 136 -5.98 31.25 -5.37
CA PRO A 136 -5.82 30.23 -6.40
C PRO A 136 -6.02 30.74 -7.83
N ALA A 137 -6.85 31.79 -8.02
CA ALA A 137 -7.09 32.37 -9.34
C ALA A 137 -5.89 33.17 -9.89
N GLN A 138 -4.92 33.54 -9.04
CA GLN A 138 -3.72 34.30 -9.40
C GLN A 138 -2.47 33.42 -9.54
N ILE A 139 -2.58 32.11 -9.34
CA ILE A 139 -1.45 31.19 -9.45
C ILE A 139 -1.16 30.89 -10.92
N GLU A 140 0.02 31.29 -11.40
CA GLU A 140 0.51 30.92 -12.74
C GLU A 140 1.13 29.52 -12.77
N TYR A 141 1.90 29.17 -11.74
CA TYR A 141 2.60 27.89 -11.65
C TYR A 141 2.84 27.47 -10.18
N ILE A 142 2.96 26.16 -9.95
CA ILE A 142 3.32 25.56 -8.66
C ILE A 142 4.50 24.61 -8.89
N ASP A 143 5.61 24.86 -8.20
CA ASP A 143 6.74 23.95 -8.13
C ASP A 143 6.67 23.12 -6.83
N VAL A 144 6.85 21.81 -6.93
CA VAL A 144 6.83 20.89 -5.79
C VAL A 144 8.13 20.10 -5.74
N ALA A 145 9.08 20.56 -4.94
CA ALA A 145 10.28 19.80 -4.62
C ALA A 145 9.92 18.61 -3.70
N THR A 146 10.15 17.39 -4.18
CA THR A 146 9.82 16.16 -3.46
C THR A 146 10.81 15.04 -3.77
N TYR A 147 10.66 13.89 -3.14
CA TYR A 147 11.50 12.71 -3.38
C TYR A 147 11.00 11.91 -4.59
N ASP A 148 11.92 11.15 -5.19
CA ASP A 148 11.77 10.42 -6.47
C ASP A 148 10.39 9.76 -6.69
N ILE A 149 9.97 8.90 -5.76
CA ILE A 149 8.70 8.16 -5.90
C ILE A 149 7.48 9.10 -5.92
N ALA A 150 7.49 10.18 -5.14
CA ALA A 150 6.42 11.16 -5.16
C ALA A 150 6.44 11.99 -6.45
N ALA A 151 7.63 12.25 -7.01
CA ALA A 151 7.80 12.99 -8.25
C ALA A 151 7.23 12.26 -9.48
N HIS A 152 7.03 10.94 -9.40
CA HIS A 152 6.37 10.16 -10.45
C HIS A 152 4.84 10.31 -10.50
N LEU A 153 4.21 10.98 -9.53
CA LEU A 153 2.74 11.16 -9.46
C LEU A 153 2.29 12.37 -10.30
N THR A 154 2.59 12.38 -11.60
CA THR A 154 2.63 13.62 -12.42
C THR A 154 1.35 13.97 -13.17
N ASP A 155 0.34 13.10 -13.24
CA ASP A 155 -0.84 13.35 -14.09
C ASP A 155 -1.64 14.57 -13.60
N PRO A 156 -1.69 15.70 -14.33
CA PRO A 156 -2.39 16.90 -13.89
C PRO A 156 -3.92 16.82 -14.07
N ALA A 157 -4.40 15.86 -14.86
CA ALA A 157 -5.81 15.73 -15.22
C ALA A 157 -6.28 14.28 -15.05
N PRO A 158 -6.20 13.72 -13.82
CA PRO A 158 -6.68 12.37 -13.56
C PRO A 158 -8.16 12.26 -13.93
N GLN A 159 -8.55 11.16 -14.57
CA GLN A 159 -9.91 10.98 -15.11
C GLN A 159 -10.87 10.25 -14.16
N THR A 160 -10.39 9.84 -12.99
CA THR A 160 -11.21 9.13 -11.99
C THR A 160 -10.89 9.59 -10.57
N PRO A 161 -11.83 9.42 -9.62
CA PRO A 161 -11.56 9.69 -8.22
C PRO A 161 -10.38 8.89 -7.66
N LEU A 162 -10.19 7.66 -8.13
CA LEU A 162 -9.08 6.81 -7.68
C LEU A 162 -7.75 7.37 -8.20
N ALA A 163 -7.66 7.66 -9.49
CA ALA A 163 -6.45 8.25 -10.10
C ALA A 163 -6.10 9.60 -9.45
N GLY A 164 -7.11 10.41 -9.10
CA GLY A 164 -6.91 11.69 -8.39
C GLY A 164 -6.17 11.55 -7.07
N ARG A 165 -6.35 10.44 -6.34
CA ARG A 165 -5.60 10.17 -5.10
C ARG A 165 -4.12 9.84 -5.32
N PHE A 166 -3.73 9.57 -6.56
CA PHE A 166 -2.36 9.25 -6.99
C PHE A 166 -1.79 10.30 -7.95
N SER A 167 -2.36 11.52 -7.95
CA SER A 167 -1.86 12.67 -8.71
C SER A 167 -1.42 13.77 -7.74
N LEU A 168 -0.12 14.07 -7.72
CA LEU A 168 0.45 15.19 -6.95
C LEU A 168 -0.09 16.56 -7.39
N PRO A 169 -0.14 16.92 -8.69
CA PRO A 169 -0.69 18.21 -9.10
C PRO A 169 -2.17 18.34 -8.75
N TYR A 170 -2.98 17.29 -8.92
CA TYR A 170 -4.40 17.32 -8.57
C TYR A 170 -4.62 17.55 -7.08
N VAL A 171 -3.94 16.79 -6.20
CA VAL A 171 -4.15 16.93 -4.76
C VAL A 171 -3.70 18.28 -4.22
N VAL A 172 -2.62 18.85 -4.75
CA VAL A 172 -2.15 20.18 -4.36
C VAL A 172 -3.14 21.25 -4.82
N ALA A 173 -3.56 21.22 -6.09
CA ALA A 173 -4.55 22.17 -6.62
C ALA A 173 -5.88 22.07 -5.86
N ALA A 174 -6.39 20.85 -5.65
CA ALA A 174 -7.61 20.60 -4.89
C ALA A 174 -7.53 21.16 -3.46
N THR A 175 -6.38 20.99 -2.81
CA THR A 175 -6.14 21.49 -1.45
C THR A 175 -6.16 23.02 -1.41
N LEU A 176 -5.46 23.69 -2.34
CA LEU A 176 -5.43 25.16 -2.42
C LEU A 176 -6.78 25.77 -2.80
N ILE A 177 -7.61 25.09 -3.58
CA ILE A 177 -8.94 25.58 -3.94
C ILE A 177 -9.93 25.43 -2.79
N THR A 178 -9.90 24.29 -2.09
CA THR A 178 -10.97 23.91 -1.15
C THR A 178 -10.62 24.12 0.32
N GLY A 179 -9.34 24.27 0.66
CA GLY A 179 -8.86 24.16 2.04
C GLY A 179 -9.01 22.75 2.64
N GLY A 180 -9.39 21.77 1.81
CA GLY A 180 -9.63 20.39 2.21
C GLY A 180 -8.56 19.45 1.70
N ALA A 181 -8.15 18.50 2.55
CA ALA A 181 -7.07 17.56 2.28
C ALA A 181 -7.47 16.33 1.43
N VAL A 182 -8.25 16.60 0.38
CA VAL A 182 -8.71 15.68 -0.68
C VAL A 182 -9.97 14.84 -0.38
N TRP A 183 -11.14 15.43 -0.70
CA TRP A 183 -12.24 14.89 -1.53
C TRP A 183 -12.95 16.12 -2.11
N VAL A 184 -12.78 16.40 -3.40
CA VAL A 184 -13.56 17.42 -4.10
C VAL A 184 -14.72 16.70 -4.77
N ASN A 185 -15.93 17.24 -4.73
CA ASN A 185 -17.12 16.66 -5.36
C ASN A 185 -16.82 16.28 -6.82
N TRP A 186 -16.52 15.00 -7.05
CA TRP A 186 -16.31 14.49 -8.39
C TRP A 186 -17.68 14.46 -9.09
N PRO A 187 -17.86 15.14 -10.24
CA PRO A 187 -19.13 15.06 -10.97
C PRO A 187 -19.44 13.60 -11.28
N GLN A 188 -20.57 13.08 -10.82
CA GLN A 188 -20.99 11.69 -11.08
C GLN A 188 -21.42 11.44 -12.54
N ASN A 189 -20.99 12.30 -13.47
CA ASN A 189 -21.54 12.38 -14.82
C ASN A 189 -20.79 11.48 -15.81
N HIS A 190 -20.59 10.21 -15.48
CA HIS A 190 -20.20 9.19 -16.45
C HIS A 190 -20.89 7.87 -16.12
N ARG A 191 -22.15 7.77 -16.55
CA ARG A 191 -22.80 6.50 -16.90
C ARG A 191 -22.78 6.37 -18.41
#